data_AF-A0A4R8WJ57-F1
#
_entry.id   AF-A0A4R8WJ57-F1
#
_cell.length_a   1.000
_cell.length_b   1.000
_cell.length_c   1.000
_cell.angle_alpha   90.00
_cell.angle_beta   90.00
_cell.angle_gamma   90.00
#
_symmetry.space_group_name_H-M   'P 1'
#
loop_
_entity.id
_entity.type
_entity.pdbx_description
1 polymer ?
#
loop_
_entity_poly.entity_id
_entity_poly.type
_entity_poly.pdbx_seq_one_letter_code
_entity_poly.pdbx_strand_id
1 'polypeptide(L)' 'MNRKEEDRAVEQIIVRLEKKFPNEPPTSIEKTVHEQQLALARNPLRDYIPVLIEHAVKDRLRRAALHLPAAA' A
#
# COMPACT_ATOMS: atom_id res chain seq x y z
N MET A 1 0.86 -17.15 -8.19
CA MET A 1 1.86 -16.41 -7.39
C MET A 1 2.08 -17.10 -6.05
N ASN A 2 3.32 -17.35 -5.65
CA ASN A 2 3.67 -17.83 -4.31
C ASN A 2 4.01 -16.66 -3.36
N ARG A 3 4.22 -16.94 -2.06
CA ARG A 3 4.47 -15.90 -1.05
C ARG A 3 5.72 -15.05 -1.33
N LYS A 4 6.82 -15.65 -1.83
CA LYS A 4 8.04 -14.91 -2.13
C LYS A 4 7.87 -13.97 -3.34
N GLU A 5 7.09 -14.40 -4.32
CA GLU A 5 6.73 -13.54 -5.46
C GLU A 5 5.83 -12.38 -5.00
N GLU A 6 4.87 -12.67 -4.11
CA GLU A 6 4.01 -11.66 -3.48
C GLU A 6 4.84 -10.59 -2.76
N ASP A 7 5.77 -11.00 -1.89
CA ASP A 7 6.62 -10.08 -1.13
C ASP A 7 7.43 -9.15 -2.05
N ARG A 8 8.01 -9.68 -3.14
CA ARG A 8 8.73 -8.87 -4.15
C ARG A 8 7.81 -7.89 -4.87
N ALA A 9 6.59 -8.30 -5.20
CA ALA A 9 5.62 -7.40 -5.84
C ALA A 9 5.18 -6.29 -4.88
N VAL A 10 5.04 -6.61 -3.59
CA VAL A 10 4.73 -5.66 -2.52
C VAL A 10 5.85 -4.63 -2.37
N GLU A 11 7.13 -5.04 -2.35
CA GLU A 11 8.27 -4.12 -2.35
C GLU A 11 8.24 -3.15 -3.54
N GLN A 12 7.95 -3.65 -4.74
CA GLN A 12 7.81 -2.79 -5.93
C GLN A 12 6.64 -1.81 -5.83
N ILE A 13 5.54 -2.21 -5.17
CA ILE A 13 4.40 -1.33 -4.91
C ILE A 13 4.82 -0.18 -3.99
N ILE A 14 5.57 -0.46 -2.92
CA ILE A 14 6.07 0.59 -1.99
C ILE A 14 6.88 1.62 -2.77
N VAL A 15 7.86 1.19 -3.58
CA VAL A 15 8.69 2.09 -4.41
C VAL A 15 7.83 2.94 -5.37
N ARG A 16 6.77 2.37 -5.96
CA ARG A 16 5.84 3.13 -6.83
C ARG A 16 5.01 4.13 -6.04
N LEU A 17 4.58 3.77 -4.83
CA LEU A 17 3.77 4.62 -3.97
C LEU A 17 4.57 5.80 -3.42
N GLU A 18 5.81 5.60 -2.99
CA GLU A 18 6.70 6.69 -2.55
C GLU A 18 6.89 7.74 -3.65
N LYS A 19 7.12 7.30 -4.89
CA LYS A 19 7.21 8.21 -6.05
C LYS A 19 5.90 8.95 -6.33
N LYS A 20 4.76 8.31 -6.05
CA LYS A 20 3.43 8.86 -6.32
C LYS A 20 2.94 9.81 -5.23
N PHE A 21 3.36 9.58 -3.99
CA PHE A 21 2.96 10.34 -2.81
C PHE A 21 4.22 10.89 -2.11
N PRO A 22 4.98 11.80 -2.76
CA PRO A 22 6.25 12.29 -2.22
C PRO A 22 6.11 13.11 -0.92
N ASN A 23 4.90 13.57 -0.61
CA ASN A 23 4.61 14.32 0.62
C ASN A 23 4.23 13.41 1.80
N GLU A 24 4.06 12.11 1.57
CA GLU A 24 3.74 11.15 2.61
C GLU A 24 5.05 10.53 3.15
N PRO A 25 5.21 10.39 4.48
CA PRO A 25 6.38 9.72 5.05
C PRO A 25 6.52 8.28 4.52
N PRO A 26 7.72 7.83 4.09
CA PRO A 26 7.93 6.46 3.62
C PRO A 26 7.43 5.39 4.60
N THR A 27 7.67 5.61 5.89
CA THR A 27 7.20 4.72 6.98
C THR A 27 5.68 4.60 7.05
N SER A 28 4.93 5.64 6.70
CA SER A 28 3.47 5.62 6.63
C SER A 28 2.97 4.79 5.45
N ILE A 29 3.63 4.91 4.30
CA ILE A 29 3.37 4.11 3.10
C ILE A 29 3.65 2.63 3.40
N GLU A 30 4.83 2.32 3.90
CA GLU A 30 5.25 0.95 4.27
C GLU A 30 4.26 0.31 5.25
N LYS A 31 3.92 1.03 6.33
CA LYS A 31 2.96 0.57 7.33
C LYS A 31 1.60 0.28 6.70
N THR A 32 1.08 1.19 5.88
CA THR A 32 -0.22 1.03 5.24
C THR A 32 -0.24 -0.17 4.30
N VAL A 33 0.84 -0.38 3.53
CA VAL A 33 1.01 -1.54 2.65
C VAL A 33 1.04 -2.85 3.45
N HIS A 34 1.83 -2.91 4.53
CA HIS A 34 1.92 -4.10 5.38
C HIS A 34 0.59 -4.44 6.05
N GLU A 35 -0.16 -3.44 6.54
CA GLU A 35 -1.50 -3.64 7.10
C GLU A 35 -2.45 -4.28 6.08
N GLN A 36 -2.42 -3.84 4.81
CA GLN A 36 -3.23 -4.46 3.76
C GLN A 36 -2.76 -5.89 3.41
N GLN A 37 -1.44 -6.13 3.40
CA GLN A 37 -0.90 -7.47 3.14
C GLN A 37 -1.32 -8.46 4.23
N LEU A 38 -1.30 -8.05 5.51
CA LEU A 38 -1.75 -8.85 6.64
C LEU A 38 -3.25 -9.14 6.56
N ALA A 39 -4.07 -8.14 6.19
CA ALA A 39 -5.51 -8.31 6.02
C ALA A 39 -5.87 -9.37 4.95
N LEU A 40 -5.01 -9.56 3.96
CA LEU A 40 -5.19 -10.51 2.85
C LEU A 40 -4.44 -11.83 3.04
N ALA A 41 -3.75 -12.05 4.17
CA ALA A 41 -2.85 -13.19 4.35
C ALA A 41 -3.54 -14.58 4.20
N ARG A 42 -4.85 -14.65 4.50
CA ARG A 42 -5.68 -15.86 4.40
C ARG A 42 -6.33 -16.06 3.02
N ASN A 43 -6.14 -15.14 2.08
CA ASN A 43 -6.78 -15.19 0.78
C ASN A 43 -6.10 -16.26 -0.11
N PRO A 44 -6.84 -17.25 -0.65
CA PRO A 44 -6.24 -18.30 -1.46
C PRO A 44 -5.76 -17.79 -2.83
N LEU A 45 -6.35 -16.72 -3.35
CA LEU A 45 -6.04 -16.15 -4.67
C LEU A 45 -4.92 -15.10 -4.57
N ARG A 46 -3.67 -15.58 -4.49
CA ARG A 46 -2.51 -14.71 -4.29
C ARG A 46 -2.14 -13.83 -5.48
N ASP A 47 -2.49 -14.23 -6.70
CA ASP A 47 -2.19 -13.46 -7.92
C ASP A 47 -2.80 -12.05 -7.91
N TYR A 48 -3.90 -11.86 -7.17
CA TYR A 48 -4.58 -10.56 -7.07
C TYR A 48 -4.17 -9.74 -5.85
N ILE A 49 -3.45 -10.33 -4.88
CA ILE A 49 -3.07 -9.65 -3.63
C ILE A 49 -2.32 -8.33 -3.90
N PRO A 50 -1.28 -8.28 -4.78
CA PRO A 50 -0.56 -7.04 -5.03
C PRO A 50 -1.46 -5.91 -5.57
N VAL A 51 -2.37 -6.24 -6.49
CA VAL A 51 -3.29 -5.26 -7.09
C VAL A 51 -4.27 -4.72 -6.04
N LEU A 52 -4.81 -5.60 -5.20
CA LEU A 52 -5.73 -5.22 -4.13
C LEU A 52 -5.04 -4.32 -3.09
N ILE A 53 -3.81 -4.66 -2.69
CA ILE A 53 -2.99 -3.82 -1.80
C ILE A 53 -2.78 -2.45 -2.41
N GLU A 54 -2.29 -2.39 -3.65
CA GLU A 54 -1.96 -1.12 -4.31
C GLU A 54 -3.20 -0.21 -4.44
N HIS A 55 -4.37 -0.79 -4.75
CA HIS A 55 -5.62 -0.05 -4.84
C HIS A 55 -6.06 0.49 -3.47
N ALA A 56 -6.12 -0.37 -2.45
CA ALA A 56 -6.56 0.01 -1.10
C ALA A 56 -5.63 1.08 -0.47
N VAL A 57 -4.32 0.94 -0.67
CA VAL A 57 -3.33 1.91 -0.15
C VAL A 57 -3.50 3.26 -0.84
N LYS A 58 -3.62 3.30 -2.18
CA LYS A 58 -3.83 4.55 -2.92
C LYS A 58 -5.08 5.29 -2.43
N ASP A 59 -6.17 4.57 -2.21
CA ASP A 59 -7.41 5.18 -1.77
C ASP A 59 -7.32 5.71 -0.33
N ARG A 60 -6.64 4.99 0.56
CA ARG A 60 -6.39 5.48 1.92
C ARG A 60 -5.48 6.71 1.94
N LEU A 61 -4.37 6.70 1.20
CA LEU A 61 -3.45 7.83 1.13
C LEU A 61 -4.10 9.08 0.52
N ARG A 62 -4.93 8.91 -0.53
CA ARG A 62 -5.71 10.03 -1.09
C ARG A 62 -6.69 10.60 -0.08
N ARG A 63 -7.41 9.75 0.66
CA ARG A 63 -8.32 10.21 1.72
C ARG A 63 -7.57 10.95 2.83
N ALA A 64 -6.41 10.45 3.25
CA ALA A 64 -5.56 11.12 4.23
C ALA A 64 -5.07 12.48 3.74
N ALA A 65 -4.58 12.56 2.49
CA ALA A 65 -4.13 13.80 1.87
C ALA A 65 -5.26 14.84 1.71
N LEU A 66 -6.48 14.38 1.38
CA LEU A 66 -7.67 15.23 1.32
C LEU A 66 -8.14 15.70 2.71
N HIS A 67 -7.78 14.97 3.77
CA HIS A 67 -8.20 15.26 5.14
C HIS A 67 -7.17 16.06 5.95
N LEU A 68 -6.07 16.51 5.33
CA LEU A 68 -5.14 17.44 5.98
C LEU A 68 -5.92 18.73 6.32
N PRO A 69 -6.10 19.09 7.61
CA PRO A 69 -6.71 20.37 7.94
C PRO A 69 -5.82 21.47 7.36
N ALA A 70 -6.41 22.45 6.67
CA ALA A 70 -5.73 23.70 6.39
C ALA A 70 -5.14 24.19 7.71
N ALA A 71 -3.81 24.35 7.73
CA ALA A 71 -3.05 24.71 8.92
C ALA A 71 -3.73 25.83 9.71
N ALA A 72 -3.85 25.64 11.03
CA ALA A 72 -4.16 26.68 11.99
C ALA A 72 -2.86 27.10 12.69
#